data_AF-A0A1S3SX07-F1
#
_entry.id   AF-A0A1S3SX07-F1
#
_cell.length_a   1.000
_cell.length_b   1.000
_cell.length_c   1.000
_cell.angle_alpha   90.00
_cell.angle_beta   90.00
_cell.angle_gamma   90.00
#
_symmetry.space_group_name_H-M   'P 1'
#
loop_
_entity.id
_entity.type
_entity.pdbx_description
1 polymer ?
#
loop_
_entity_poly.entity_id
_entity_poly.type
_entity_poly.pdbx_seq_one_letter_code
_entity_poly.pdbx_strand_id
1 'polypeptide(L)'
;MTMLTSLLILSAAFALGDATELCPLVINWCLYPTLKYLGANLSSVHSSEEDEFLQALVLVKTVGFPPTWIGGFYSVKDRRWFWSDGSDFDHQNWAKGRPDAGAREACIHINFGGQKRWNNALCGRSLPSVCSLRLLPLRQTIH
;
A
#
# COMPACT_ATOMS: atom_id res chain seq x y z
N MET A 1 23.77 45.01 1.17
CA MET A 1 22.83 45.26 2.29
C MET A 1 21.43 44.99 1.78
N THR A 2 21.01 43.74 1.78
CA THR A 2 20.27 43.04 2.86
C THR A 2 18.78 43.05 2.56
N MET A 3 18.32 41.98 1.89
CA MET A 3 16.93 41.56 1.91
C MET A 3 16.63 40.99 3.31
N LEU A 4 15.82 41.71 4.07
CA LEU A 4 15.35 41.33 5.39
C LEU A 4 13.84 41.59 5.44
N THR A 5 13.05 40.63 4.94
CA THR A 5 11.62 40.47 5.27
C THR A 5 11.10 39.04 5.07
N SER A 6 11.99 38.03 5.06
CA SER A 6 11.61 36.62 4.85
C SER A 6 11.87 35.75 6.08
N LEU A 7 11.30 36.13 7.22
CA LEU A 7 11.09 35.25 8.37
C LEU A 7 10.10 35.94 9.28
N LEU A 8 8.92 35.34 9.46
CA LEU A 8 7.90 35.53 10.51
C LEU A 8 6.46 35.50 9.96
N ILE A 9 6.09 34.45 9.23
CA ILE A 9 4.80 33.77 9.42
C ILE A 9 5.07 32.26 9.28
N LEU A 10 5.96 31.76 10.15
CA LEU A 10 6.16 30.32 10.39
C LEU A 10 5.51 29.89 11.72
N SER A 11 4.54 30.67 12.20
CA SER A 11 3.92 30.48 13.51
C SER A 11 2.45 30.91 13.47
N ALA A 12 1.60 30.13 12.78
CA ALA A 12 0.15 30.08 13.01
C ALA A 12 -0.50 28.97 12.18
N ALA A 13 -0.06 27.73 12.39
CA ALA A 13 -0.92 26.55 12.28
C ALA A 13 -0.68 25.74 13.55
N PHE A 14 -1.18 26.30 14.66
CA PHE A 14 -1.20 25.67 15.96
C PHE A 14 -2.42 24.75 16.02
N ALA A 15 -2.21 23.55 16.53
CA ALA A 15 -3.21 22.75 17.23
C ALA A 15 -4.48 22.38 16.45
N LEU A 16 -4.41 21.30 15.67
CA LEU A 16 -5.12 20.05 15.92
C LEU A 16 -4.27 18.96 15.26
N GLY A 17 -4.06 17.85 15.95
CA GLY A 17 -3.22 16.74 15.48
C GLY A 17 -3.89 16.04 14.30
N ASP A 18 -3.70 16.58 13.10
CA ASP A 18 -4.11 15.95 11.87
C ASP A 18 -3.16 14.79 11.56
N ALA A 19 -3.64 13.57 11.79
CA ALA A 19 -2.99 12.31 11.43
C ALA A 19 -2.86 12.11 9.90
N THR A 20 -3.07 13.15 9.11
CA THR A 20 -3.10 13.13 7.65
C THR A 20 -1.71 13.29 7.02
N GLU A 21 -0.66 13.59 7.80
CA GLU A 21 0.71 13.79 7.31
C GLU A 21 1.74 12.71 7.68
N LEU A 22 1.32 11.56 8.23
CA LEU A 22 2.26 10.50 8.66
C LEU A 22 2.48 9.37 7.64
N CYS A 23 1.90 9.45 6.45
CA CYS A 23 2.26 8.55 5.35
C CYS A 23 2.46 9.27 4.00
N PRO A 24 3.32 10.31 3.91
CA PRO A 24 3.70 10.78 2.60
C PRO A 24 4.74 9.80 2.04
N LEU A 25 4.31 8.98 1.09
CA LEU A 25 5.08 8.78 -0.14
C LEU A 25 6.38 7.95 -0.11
N VAL A 26 6.64 7.10 0.89
CA VAL A 26 7.86 6.26 0.90
C VAL A 26 7.54 4.79 0.73
N ILE A 27 7.70 4.35 -0.51
CA ILE A 27 7.54 2.98 -1.03
C ILE A 27 8.45 1.93 -0.34
N ASN A 28 9.28 2.32 0.63
CA ASN A 28 10.29 1.45 1.23
C ASN A 28 10.36 1.46 2.76
N TRP A 29 9.37 2.02 3.49
CA TRP A 29 9.48 2.10 4.96
C TRP A 29 8.22 1.83 5.79
N CYS A 30 7.32 1.00 5.28
CA CYS A 30 6.34 0.37 6.17
C CYS A 30 7.03 -0.71 7.03
N LEU A 31 7.82 -0.28 8.03
CA LEU A 31 8.27 -1.14 9.11
C LEU A 31 7.02 -1.68 9.82
N TYR A 32 6.86 -3.01 9.83
CA TYR A 32 5.72 -3.74 10.38
C TYR A 32 5.19 -3.22 11.74
N PRO A 33 6.04 -2.74 12.69
CA PRO A 33 5.55 -2.15 13.94
C PRO A 33 4.77 -0.84 13.77
N THR A 34 5.18 0.04 12.85
CA THR A 34 4.57 1.36 12.63
C THR A 34 3.21 1.23 11.92
N LEU A 35 3.10 0.26 11.01
CA LEU A 35 1.84 -0.06 10.33
C LEU A 35 0.71 -0.38 11.31
N LYS A 36 0.96 -1.31 12.25
CA LYS A 36 -0.05 -1.72 13.24
C LYS A 36 -0.46 -0.60 14.17
N TYR A 37 0.48 0.27 14.57
CA TYR A 37 0.18 1.39 15.45
C TYR A 37 -0.76 2.42 14.81
N LEU A 38 -0.61 2.64 13.50
CA LEU A 38 -1.47 3.55 12.74
C LEU A 38 -2.77 2.89 12.24
N GLY A 39 -2.95 1.57 12.44
CA GLY A 39 -4.04 0.82 11.81
C GLY A 39 -3.88 0.68 10.28
N ALA A 40 -2.67 0.89 9.76
CA ALA A 40 -2.33 0.73 8.37
C ALA A 40 -1.90 -0.72 8.07
N ASN A 41 -2.08 -1.15 6.83
CA ASN A 41 -1.67 -2.46 6.34
C ASN A 41 -1.04 -2.35 4.95
N LEU A 42 -0.44 -3.43 4.45
CA LEU A 42 -0.19 -3.53 3.01
C LEU A 42 -1.53 -3.47 2.27
N SER A 43 -1.52 -2.83 1.10
CA SER A 43 -2.75 -2.49 0.39
C SER A 43 -3.49 -3.74 -0.06
N SER A 44 -4.78 -3.84 0.25
CA SER A 44 -5.70 -4.73 -0.45
C SER A 44 -6.15 -4.10 -1.77
N VAL A 45 -6.75 -4.91 -2.65
CA VAL A 45 -7.32 -4.45 -3.90
C VAL A 45 -8.68 -5.13 -4.11
N HIS A 46 -9.71 -4.33 -4.32
CA HIS A 46 -11.11 -4.74 -4.45
C HIS A 46 -11.74 -4.32 -5.79
N SER A 47 -11.01 -3.61 -6.64
CA SER A 47 -11.48 -3.28 -7.99
C SER A 47 -10.34 -3.04 -8.98
N SER A 48 -10.69 -3.00 -10.27
CA SER A 48 -9.75 -2.65 -11.34
C SER A 48 -9.24 -1.20 -11.20
N GLU A 49 -10.10 -0.29 -10.73
CA GLU A 49 -9.75 1.12 -10.50
C GLU A 49 -8.72 1.26 -9.38
N GLU A 50 -8.84 0.46 -8.31
CA GLU A 50 -7.83 0.41 -7.25
C GLU A 50 -6.49 -0.12 -7.76
N ASP A 51 -6.51 -1.16 -8.60
CA ASP A 51 -5.31 -1.68 -9.27
C ASP A 51 -4.59 -0.60 -10.09
N GLU A 52 -5.34 0.10 -10.94
CA GLU A 52 -4.81 1.17 -11.78
C GLU A 52 -4.27 2.32 -10.93
N PHE A 53 -4.96 2.67 -9.85
CA PHE A 53 -4.51 3.67 -8.90
C PHE A 53 -3.18 3.29 -8.25
N LEU A 54 -3.04 2.05 -7.76
CA LEU A 54 -1.78 1.58 -7.17
C LEU A 54 -0.64 1.57 -8.19
N GLN A 55 -0.91 1.15 -9.44
CA GLN A 55 0.10 1.18 -10.51
C GLN A 55 0.54 2.61 -10.84
N ALA A 56 -0.40 3.55 -10.92
CA ALA A 56 -0.11 4.97 -11.16
C ALA A 56 0.69 5.59 -10.00
N LEU A 57 0.35 5.25 -8.75
CA LEU A 57 1.08 5.69 -7.57
C LEU A 57 2.53 5.19 -7.62
N VAL A 58 2.73 3.91 -7.90
CA VAL A 58 4.08 3.33 -8.05
C VAL A 58 4.85 4.02 -9.18
N LEU A 59 4.22 4.26 -10.33
CA LEU A 59 4.81 4.99 -11.45
C LEU A 59 5.38 6.34 -11.01
N VAL A 60 4.54 7.17 -10.39
CA VAL A 60 4.91 8.54 -10.01
C VAL A 60 6.01 8.55 -8.95
N LYS A 61 6.03 7.57 -8.05
CA LYS A 61 6.94 7.54 -6.90
C LYS A 61 8.27 6.85 -7.17
N THR A 62 8.30 5.88 -8.07
CA THR A 62 9.52 5.11 -8.41
C THR A 62 10.08 5.44 -9.78
N VAL A 63 9.39 6.28 -10.56
CA VAL A 63 9.73 6.59 -11.95
C VAL A 63 9.80 5.31 -12.80
N GLY A 64 8.83 4.41 -12.59
CA GLY A 64 8.74 3.13 -13.31
C GLY A 64 7.69 2.20 -12.74
N PHE A 65 7.71 0.94 -13.19
CA PHE A 65 6.81 -0.10 -12.70
C PHE A 65 7.61 -1.25 -12.08
N PRO A 66 8.40 -1.00 -11.01
CA PRO A 66 9.06 -2.09 -10.31
C PRO A 66 8.01 -3.04 -9.74
N PRO A 67 8.29 -4.36 -9.70
CA PRO A 67 7.50 -5.30 -8.93
C PRO A 67 7.33 -4.79 -7.50
N THR A 68 6.08 -4.63 -7.06
CA THR A 68 5.77 -3.95 -5.79
C THR A 68 4.78 -4.77 -4.98
N TRP A 69 5.13 -5.04 -3.72
CA TRP A 69 4.30 -5.81 -2.80
C TRP A 69 2.98 -5.11 -2.48
N ILE A 70 1.91 -5.91 -2.46
CA ILE A 70 0.60 -5.58 -1.91
C ILE A 70 0.26 -6.60 -0.82
N GLY A 71 -0.86 -6.44 -0.12
CA GLY A 71 -1.17 -7.18 1.12
C GLY A 71 -1.60 -8.63 0.93
N GLY A 72 -1.53 -9.15 -0.30
CA GLY A 72 -2.04 -10.48 -0.63
C GLY A 72 -1.08 -11.56 -0.21
N PHE A 73 -1.56 -12.59 0.49
CA PHE A 73 -0.77 -13.76 0.88
C PHE A 73 -1.57 -15.05 0.78
N TYR A 74 -0.87 -16.17 0.56
CA TYR A 74 -1.47 -17.49 0.51
C TYR A 74 -1.38 -18.19 1.87
N SER A 75 -2.52 -18.61 2.43
CA SER A 75 -2.56 -19.47 3.63
C SER A 75 -2.47 -20.94 3.21
N VAL A 76 -1.40 -21.63 3.59
CA VAL A 76 -1.26 -23.09 3.37
C VAL A 76 -2.34 -23.87 4.13
N LYS A 77 -2.69 -23.40 5.33
CA LYS A 77 -3.66 -24.05 6.21
C LYS A 77 -5.06 -24.05 5.58
N ASP A 78 -5.50 -22.89 5.13
CA ASP A 78 -6.84 -22.70 4.57
C ASP A 78 -6.88 -22.89 3.04
N ARG A 79 -5.72 -23.12 2.43
CA ARG A 79 -5.49 -23.33 1.00
C ARG A 79 -6.09 -22.23 0.10
N ARG A 80 -6.08 -20.98 0.57
CA ARG A 80 -6.65 -19.84 -0.15
C ARG A 80 -5.87 -18.54 0.07
N TRP A 81 -6.15 -17.56 -0.78
CA TRP A 81 -5.59 -16.21 -0.69
C TRP A 81 -6.37 -15.33 0.30
N PHE A 82 -5.64 -14.42 0.93
CA PHE A 82 -6.16 -13.45 1.90
C PHE A 82 -5.48 -12.11 1.71
N TRP A 83 -6.17 -11.05 2.11
CA TRP A 83 -5.55 -9.75 2.37
C TRP A 83 -5.11 -9.64 3.82
N SER A 84 -3.93 -9.06 4.04
CA SER A 84 -3.35 -8.86 5.36
C SER A 84 -4.15 -7.89 6.24
N ASP A 85 -5.00 -7.04 5.64
CA ASP A 85 -5.92 -6.13 6.33
C ASP A 85 -7.22 -6.80 6.81
N GLY A 86 -7.41 -8.09 6.51
CA GLY A 86 -8.57 -8.87 6.90
C GLY A 86 -9.81 -8.65 6.03
N SER A 87 -9.68 -7.89 4.93
CA SER A 87 -10.74 -7.75 3.94
C SER A 87 -10.95 -8.98 3.08
N ASP A 88 -12.10 -9.06 2.42
CA ASP A 88 -12.43 -10.17 1.54
C ASP A 88 -11.54 -10.19 0.31
N PHE A 89 -11.09 -11.39 -0.08
CA PHE A 89 -10.32 -11.59 -1.32
C PHE A 89 -11.29 -11.74 -2.50
N ASP A 90 -11.94 -10.64 -2.87
CA ASP A 90 -13.08 -10.56 -3.80
C ASP A 90 -12.73 -10.11 -5.23
N HIS A 91 -11.59 -9.43 -5.40
CA HIS A 91 -11.04 -9.04 -6.70
C HIS A 91 -9.77 -9.80 -7.02
N GLN A 92 -9.56 -10.10 -8.31
CA GLN A 92 -8.42 -10.86 -8.79
C GLN A 92 -7.94 -10.36 -10.14
N ASN A 93 -6.70 -9.88 -10.18
CA ASN A 93 -6.07 -9.39 -11.42
C ASN A 93 -4.75 -10.12 -11.71
N TRP A 94 -4.79 -11.45 -11.65
CA TRP A 94 -3.63 -12.30 -11.94
C TRP A 94 -3.12 -12.15 -13.37
N ALA A 95 -1.79 -12.17 -13.52
CA ALA A 95 -1.16 -12.32 -14.82
C ALA A 95 -1.46 -13.71 -15.41
N LYS A 96 -1.38 -13.83 -16.74
CA LYS A 96 -1.60 -15.12 -17.41
C LYS A 96 -0.64 -16.19 -16.87
N GLY A 97 -1.21 -17.32 -16.46
CA GLY A 97 -0.44 -18.43 -15.86
C GLY A 97 -0.12 -18.25 -14.38
N ARG A 98 -0.70 -17.24 -13.72
CA ARG A 98 -0.60 -16.99 -12.27
C ARG A 98 -1.96 -17.22 -11.58
N PRO A 99 -1.97 -17.58 -10.29
CA PRO A 99 -0.80 -17.91 -9.47
C PRO A 99 -0.12 -19.20 -9.95
N ASP A 100 1.22 -19.26 -9.90
CA ASP A 100 1.93 -20.51 -10.14
C ASP A 100 1.90 -21.42 -8.91
N ALA A 101 1.94 -22.73 -9.14
CA ALA A 101 1.88 -23.73 -8.07
C ALA A 101 3.17 -23.81 -7.22
N GLY A 102 4.16 -22.95 -7.48
CA GLY A 102 5.53 -23.11 -7.00
C GLY A 102 5.78 -22.66 -5.57
N ALA A 103 4.88 -21.88 -4.96
CA ALA A 103 5.13 -21.28 -3.66
C ALA A 103 4.03 -21.67 -2.64
N ARG A 104 4.40 -22.54 -1.68
CA ARG A 104 3.56 -22.85 -0.50
C ARG A 104 3.38 -21.62 0.38
N GLU A 105 4.39 -20.76 0.50
CA GLU A 105 4.32 -19.48 1.22
C GLU A 105 4.57 -18.34 0.24
N ALA A 106 3.49 -17.81 -0.33
CA ALA A 106 3.53 -16.84 -1.42
C ALA A 106 2.87 -15.52 -1.03
N CYS A 107 3.47 -14.43 -1.50
CA CYS A 107 2.95 -13.06 -1.40
C CYS A 107 2.63 -12.52 -2.80
N ILE A 108 1.72 -11.55 -2.89
CA ILE A 108 1.32 -10.93 -4.16
C ILE A 108 2.08 -9.63 -4.38
N HIS A 109 2.67 -9.48 -5.56
CA HIS A 109 3.13 -8.19 -6.06
C HIS A 109 2.43 -7.81 -7.37
N ILE A 110 2.26 -6.51 -7.58
CA ILE A 110 1.80 -5.92 -8.84
C ILE A 110 2.97 -5.68 -9.80
N ASN A 111 2.68 -5.12 -10.98
CA ASN A 111 3.66 -4.76 -12.02
C ASN A 111 4.43 -5.94 -12.62
N PHE A 112 3.78 -7.11 -12.76
CA PHE A 112 4.37 -8.25 -13.45
C PHE A 112 4.00 -8.30 -14.94
N GLY A 113 5.01 -8.51 -15.79
CA GLY A 113 4.86 -8.64 -17.25
C GLY A 113 4.37 -7.36 -17.94
N GLY A 114 4.09 -7.45 -19.24
CA GLY A 114 3.70 -6.28 -20.04
C GLY A 114 2.36 -5.64 -19.63
N GLN A 115 1.46 -6.43 -19.03
CA GLN A 115 0.16 -5.97 -18.55
C GLN A 115 0.17 -5.52 -17.08
N LYS A 116 1.32 -5.61 -16.40
CA LYS A 116 1.52 -5.14 -15.01
C LYS A 116 0.58 -5.75 -13.97
N ARG A 117 0.05 -6.94 -14.28
CA ARG A 117 -0.86 -7.71 -13.44
C ARG A 117 -0.17 -8.35 -12.24
N TRP A 118 -0.94 -9.03 -11.42
CA TRP A 118 -0.46 -9.67 -10.19
C TRP A 118 0.38 -10.90 -10.48
N ASN A 119 1.37 -11.10 -9.64
CA ASN A 119 2.16 -12.31 -9.59
C ASN A 119 2.39 -12.74 -8.14
N ASN A 120 2.34 -14.05 -7.91
CA ASN A 120 2.75 -14.62 -6.64
C ASN A 120 4.27 -14.85 -6.65
N ALA A 121 4.93 -14.57 -5.53
CA ALA A 121 6.36 -14.82 -5.35
C ALA A 121 6.70 -15.12 -3.88
N LEU A 122 7.91 -15.63 -3.64
CA LEU A 122 8.41 -15.84 -2.28
C LEU A 122 8.44 -14.51 -1.52
N CYS A 123 7.80 -14.46 -0.36
CA CYS A 123 7.63 -13.25 0.44
C CYS A 123 8.96 -12.60 0.89
N GLY A 124 10.04 -13.38 0.98
CA GLY A 124 11.36 -12.89 1.41
C GLY A 124 12.11 -12.05 0.37
N ARG A 125 11.54 -11.78 -0.82
CA ARG A 125 12.19 -10.90 -1.80
C ARG A 125 12.11 -9.44 -1.34
N SER A 126 13.25 -8.75 -1.43
CA SER A 126 13.32 -7.30 -1.19
C SER A 126 12.71 -6.56 -2.38
N LEU A 127 11.47 -6.11 -2.23
CA LEU A 127 10.76 -5.28 -3.20
C LEU A 127 10.13 -4.07 -2.50
N PRO A 128 9.91 -2.97 -3.25
CA PRO A 128 9.05 -1.89 -2.79
C PRO A 128 7.66 -2.40 -2.35
N SER A 129 6.96 -1.66 -1.50
CA SER A 129 5.61 -2.03 -1.04
C SER A 129 4.67 -0.83 -0.99
N VAL A 130 3.37 -1.07 -1.17
CA VAL A 130 2.33 -0.04 -0.99
C VAL A 130 1.46 -0.38 0.20
N CYS A 131 1.26 0.61 1.07
CA CYS A 131 0.45 0.50 2.27
C CYS A 131 -0.80 1.35 2.16
N SER A 132 -1.91 0.87 2.72
CA SER A 132 -3.17 1.58 2.81
C SER A 132 -3.58 1.75 4.28
N LEU A 133 -4.22 2.88 4.56
CA LEU A 133 -4.86 3.14 5.84
C LEU A 133 -6.37 3.06 5.63
N ARG A 134 -7.03 2.12 6.32
CA ARG A 134 -8.49 2.16 6.42
C ARG A 134 -8.86 3.12 7.53
N LEU A 135 -9.18 4.35 7.14
CA LEU A 135 -9.93 5.23 8.01
C LEU A 135 -11.33 4.63 8.16
N LEU A 136 -11.56 3.90 9.25
CA LEU A 136 -12.93 3.66 9.69
C LEU A 136 -13.59 5.03 9.77
N PRO A 137 -14.79 5.23 9.20
CA PRO A 137 -15.48 6.49 9.38
C PRO A 137 -15.58 6.70 10.89
N LEU A 138 -14.86 7.71 11.40
CA LEU A 138 -15.10 8.19 12.75
C LEU A 138 -16.61 8.40 12.79
N ARG A 139 -17.31 7.71 13.70
CA ARG A 139 -18.71 8.00 13.96
C ARG A 139 -18.79 9.50 14.18
N GLN A 140 -19.22 10.24 13.16
CA GLN A 140 -19.65 11.61 13.34
C GLN A 140 -20.94 11.47 14.12
N THR A 141 -20.83 11.37 15.45
CA THR A 141 -21.94 11.66 16.33
C THR A 141 -22.17 13.16 16.22
N ILE A 142 -22.94 13.53 15.19
CA ILE A 142 -23.59 14.82 15.09
C ILE A 142 -24.68 14.77 16.16
N HIS A 143 -24.48 15.54 17.24
CA HIS A 143 -25.53 15.93 18.17
C HIS A 143 -25.84 17.40 17.95
#